data_AF-A0A7U9SGG8-F1
#
_entry.id   AF-A0A7U9SGG8-F1
#
_cell.length_a   1.000
_cell.length_b   1.000
_cell.length_c   1.000
_cell.angle_alpha   90.00
_cell.angle_beta   90.00
_cell.angle_gamma   90.00
#
_symmetry.space_group_name_H-M   'P 1'
#
loop_
_entity.id
_entity.type
_entity.pdbx_description
1 polymer ?
#
loop_
_entity_poly.entity_id
_entity_poly.type
_entity_poly.pdbx_seq_one_letter_code
_entity_poly.pdbx_strand_id
1 'polypeptide(L)'
;MFSYLYEWIRSISFYMIMVTAAIHVIPNSDYKRYIRFFTGLVLVVMLTDPFLRLLGMGDLWQKLYESPIYQEQVEKMEQAAQILGEMSEAFEEQANHGQNVETDFEQEAEETRIGVEEIKIGR
;
A
#
# COMPACT_ATOMS: atom_id res chain seq x y z
N MET A 1 -3.21 -22.78 -24.08
CA MET A 1 -2.36 -23.09 -22.90
C MET A 1 -0.87 -23.03 -23.25
N PHE A 2 -0.38 -23.80 -24.23
CA PHE A 2 1.05 -23.77 -24.60
C PHE A 2 1.54 -22.47 -25.25
N SER A 3 0.66 -21.64 -25.78
CA SER A 3 0.99 -20.31 -26.35
C SER A 3 1.79 -19.43 -25.39
N TYR A 4 1.44 -19.46 -24.09
CA TYR A 4 2.16 -18.74 -23.05
C TYR A 4 3.61 -19.20 -22.91
N LEU A 5 3.83 -20.52 -22.92
CA LEU A 5 5.18 -21.09 -22.87
C LEU A 5 5.99 -20.72 -24.12
N TYR A 6 5.35 -20.66 -25.29
CA TYR A 6 5.99 -20.23 -26.53
C TYR A 6 6.38 -18.75 -26.52
N GLU A 7 5.54 -17.87 -25.97
CA GLU A 7 5.87 -16.45 -25.81
C GLU A 7 6.96 -16.24 -24.75
N TRP A 8 6.91 -17.01 -23.67
CA TRP A 8 7.91 -16.97 -22.63
C TRP A 8 9.29 -17.46 -23.11
N ILE A 9 9.36 -18.60 -23.78
CA ILE A 9 10.63 -19.14 -24.31
C ILE A 9 11.19 -18.21 -25.41
N ARG A 10 10.31 -17.55 -26.18
CA ARG A 10 10.69 -16.51 -27.15
C ARG A 10 11.31 -15.31 -26.43
N SER A 11 10.72 -14.89 -25.32
CA SER A 11 11.24 -13.78 -24.51
C SER A 11 12.61 -14.10 -23.90
N ILE A 12 12.82 -15.32 -23.41
CA ILE A 12 14.15 -15.76 -22.95
C ILE A 12 15.15 -15.77 -24.10
N SER A 13 14.73 -16.27 -25.26
CA SER A 13 15.61 -16.37 -26.41
C SER A 13 16.07 -14.98 -26.87
N PHE A 14 15.15 -14.01 -26.91
CA PHE A 14 15.48 -12.61 -27.18
C PHE A 14 16.43 -12.03 -26.12
N TYR A 15 16.17 -12.31 -24.84
CA TYR A 15 17.04 -11.92 -23.74
C TYR A 15 18.45 -12.49 -23.88
N MET A 16 18.61 -13.77 -24.24
CA MET A 16 19.92 -14.41 -24.45
C MET A 16 20.71 -13.74 -25.59
N ILE A 17 20.05 -13.40 -26.68
CA ILE A 17 20.66 -12.67 -27.80
C ILE A 17 21.12 -11.29 -27.34
N MET A 18 20.27 -10.57 -26.61
CA MET A 18 20.60 -9.25 -26.05
C MET A 18 21.79 -9.31 -25.08
N VAL A 19 21.81 -10.29 -24.17
CA VAL A 19 22.92 -10.50 -23.21
C VAL A 19 24.22 -10.80 -23.95
N THR A 20 24.18 -11.66 -24.96
CA THR A 20 25.36 -12.01 -25.75
C THR A 20 25.92 -10.80 -26.49
N ALA A 21 25.06 -9.97 -27.06
CA ALA A 21 25.44 -8.71 -27.69
C ALA A 21 26.05 -7.74 -26.68
N ALA A 22 25.41 -7.55 -25.52
CA ALA A 22 25.92 -6.69 -24.45
C ALA A 22 27.30 -7.12 -23.95
N ILE A 23 27.55 -8.43 -23.82
CA ILE A 23 28.86 -8.97 -23.42
C ILE A 23 29.93 -8.73 -24.50
N HIS A 24 29.58 -8.81 -25.78
CA HIS A 24 30.53 -8.59 -26.88
C HIS A 24 30.91 -7.12 -27.07
N VAL A 25 29.98 -6.20 -26.81
CA VAL A 25 30.24 -4.75 -26.91
C VAL A 25 31.23 -4.27 -25.84
N ILE A 26 31.37 -4.99 -24.73
CA ILE A 26 32.21 -4.58 -23.61
C ILE A 26 33.62 -5.17 -23.77
N PRO A 27 34.67 -4.36 -23.98
CA PRO A 27 36.04 -4.85 -24.18
C PRO A 27 36.71 -5.29 -22.88
N ASN A 28 36.21 -4.84 -21.72
CA ASN A 28 36.86 -4.98 -20.44
C ASN A 28 36.49 -6.33 -19.77
N SER A 29 37.49 -7.19 -19.54
CA SER A 29 37.31 -8.58 -19.07
C SER A 29 36.71 -8.67 -17.67
N ASP A 30 37.00 -7.70 -16.81
CA ASP A 30 36.56 -7.73 -15.41
C ASP A 30 35.06 -7.42 -15.31
N TYR A 31 34.58 -6.47 -16.11
CA TYR A 31 33.15 -6.11 -16.21
C TYR A 31 32.31 -7.26 -16.79
N LYS A 32 32.88 -8.09 -17.68
CA LYS A 32 32.17 -9.28 -18.19
C LYS A 32 31.77 -10.24 -17.08
N ARG A 33 32.58 -10.38 -16.02
CA ARG A 33 32.25 -11.26 -14.89
C ARG A 33 31.02 -10.77 -14.14
N TYR A 34 30.96 -9.47 -13.83
CA TYR A 34 29.83 -8.86 -13.11
C TYR A 34 28.56 -8.87 -13.93
N ILE A 35 28.66 -8.54 -15.23
CA ILE A 35 27.51 -8.53 -16.13
C ILE A 35 26.98 -9.94 -16.31
N ARG A 36 27.85 -10.94 -16.48
CA ARG A 36 27.41 -12.34 -16.59
C ARG A 36 26.68 -12.82 -15.32
N PHE A 37 27.14 -12.37 -14.14
CA PHE A 37 26.45 -12.60 -12.87
C PHE A 37 25.08 -11.94 -12.84
N PHE A 38 25.00 -10.65 -13.16
CA PHE A 38 23.76 -9.90 -13.17
C PHE A 38 22.76 -10.49 -14.16
N THR A 39 23.19 -10.82 -15.37
CA THR A 39 22.33 -11.41 -16.38
C THR A 39 21.87 -12.82 -16.01
N GLY A 40 22.68 -13.56 -15.24
CA GLY A 40 22.27 -14.84 -14.65
C GLY A 40 21.20 -14.66 -13.58
N LEU A 41 21.33 -13.65 -12.72
CA LEU A 41 20.32 -13.34 -11.71
C LEU A 41 18.99 -12.89 -12.33
N VAL A 42 19.07 -11.99 -13.33
CA VAL A 42 17.89 -11.57 -14.11
C VAL A 42 17.24 -12.76 -14.82
N LEU A 43 18.03 -13.70 -15.35
CA LEU A 43 17.51 -14.92 -15.96
C LEU A 43 16.73 -15.78 -14.94
N VAL A 44 17.25 -15.96 -13.73
CA VAL A 44 16.57 -16.70 -12.65
C VAL A 44 15.25 -16.02 -12.28
N VAL A 45 15.23 -14.69 -12.17
CA VAL A 45 13.99 -13.94 -11.93
C VAL A 45 13.00 -14.12 -13.09
N MET A 46 13.47 -14.08 -14.34
CA MET A 46 12.63 -14.27 -15.53
C MET A 46 12.09 -15.71 -15.66
N LEU A 47 12.81 -16.68 -15.09
CA LEU A 47 12.37 -18.08 -14.96
C LEU A 47 11.35 -18.27 -13.84
N THR A 48 11.27 -17.36 -12.88
CA THR A 48 10.45 -17.52 -11.68
C THR A 48 8.96 -17.63 -12.04
N ASP A 49 8.43 -16.75 -12.89
CA ASP A 49 7.00 -16.73 -13.27
C ASP A 49 6.48 -18.08 -13.83
N PRO A 50 7.07 -18.68 -14.87
CA PRO A 50 6.62 -19.99 -15.34
C PRO A 50 7.03 -21.13 -14.42
N PHE A 51 8.13 -21.05 -13.67
CA PHE A 51 8.43 -22.06 -12.65
C PHE A 51 7.33 -22.11 -11.59
N LEU A 52 6.84 -20.95 -11.14
CA LEU A 52 5.71 -20.85 -10.21
C LEU A 52 4.41 -21.39 -10.84
N ARG A 53 4.17 -21.12 -12.12
CA ARG A 53 3.02 -21.68 -12.85
C ARG A 53 3.13 -23.20 -13.04
N LEU A 54 4.32 -23.72 -13.37
CA LEU A 54 4.60 -25.16 -13.47
C LEU A 54 4.44 -25.86 -12.11
N LEU A 55 4.76 -25.17 -11.02
CA LEU A 55 4.54 -25.65 -9.64
C LEU A 55 3.07 -25.59 -9.22
N GLY A 56 2.15 -25.20 -10.11
CA GLY A 56 0.72 -25.13 -9.86
C GLY A 56 0.29 -23.91 -9.02
N MET A 57 1.23 -23.07 -8.57
CA MET A 57 0.90 -21.87 -7.78
C MET A 57 0.09 -20.86 -8.58
N GLY A 58 0.34 -20.73 -9.89
CA GLY A 58 -0.46 -19.84 -10.75
C GLY A 58 -1.95 -20.18 -10.78
N ASP A 59 -2.30 -21.46 -10.78
CA ASP A 59 -3.68 -21.94 -10.81
C ASP A 59 -4.33 -21.90 -9.42
N LEU A 60 -3.51 -22.10 -8.37
CA LEU A 60 -3.93 -21.94 -6.97
C LEU A 60 -4.30 -20.50 -6.64
N TRP A 61 -3.53 -19.51 -7.10
CA TRP A 61 -3.85 -18.09 -6.90
C TRP A 61 -5.17 -17.70 -7.56
N GLN A 62 -5.41 -18.15 -8.80
CA GLN A 62 -6.66 -17.87 -9.50
C GLN A 62 -7.86 -18.52 -8.79
N LYS A 63 -7.73 -19.78 -8.36
CA LYS A 63 -8.76 -20.47 -7.57
C LYS A 63 -8.96 -19.90 -6.17
N LEU A 64 -7.91 -19.37 -5.55
CA LEU A 64 -8.02 -18.71 -4.24
C LEU A 64 -8.76 -17.38 -4.37
N TYR A 65 -8.58 -16.66 -5.48
CA TYR A 65 -9.30 -15.42 -5.79
C TYR A 65 -10.77 -15.66 -6.16
N GLU A 66 -11.06 -16.73 -6.90
CA GLU A 66 -12.43 -17.14 -7.24
C GLU A 66 -13.15 -17.90 -6.12
N SER A 67 -12.45 -18.25 -5.04
CA SER A 67 -13.05 -18.93 -3.91
C SER A 67 -14.08 -18.03 -3.24
N PRO A 68 -15.32 -18.51 -3.00
CA PRO A 68 -16.36 -17.73 -2.31
C PRO A 68 -15.91 -17.24 -0.92
N ILE A 69 -14.98 -17.97 -0.29
CA ILE A 69 -14.38 -17.61 0.99
C ILE A 69 -13.54 -16.33 0.91
N TYR A 70 -12.89 -16.05 -0.22
CA TYR A 70 -12.09 -14.83 -0.38
C TYR A 70 -12.99 -13.62 -0.59
N GLN A 71 -14.06 -13.75 -1.39
CA GLN A 71 -15.05 -12.69 -1.59
C GLN A 71 -15.73 -12.30 -0.28
N GLU A 72 -16.14 -13.28 0.53
CA GLU A 72 -16.74 -13.03 1.84
C GLU A 72 -15.77 -12.32 2.80
N GLN A 73 -14.47 -12.62 2.71
CA GLN A 73 -13.47 -11.94 3.53
C GLN A 73 -13.19 -10.50 3.07
N VAL A 74 -13.21 -10.25 1.76
CA VAL A 74 -13.09 -8.89 1.21
C VAL A 74 -14.30 -8.05 1.62
N GLU A 75 -15.52 -8.60 1.52
CA GLU A 75 -16.74 -7.93 1.94
C GLU A 75 -16.73 -7.58 3.44
N LYS A 76 -16.28 -8.51 4.30
CA LYS A 76 -16.12 -8.24 5.74
C LYS A 76 -15.07 -7.17 6.02
N MET A 77 -13.98 -7.14 5.25
CA MET A 77 -12.97 -6.08 5.34
C MET A 77 -13.53 -4.72 4.92
N GLU A 78 -14.33 -4.67 3.86
CA GLU A 78 -14.97 -3.44 3.38
C GLU A 78 -16.00 -2.92 4.40
N GLN A 79 -16.83 -3.80 4.97
CA GLN A 79 -17.76 -3.44 6.05
C GLN A 79 -17.00 -2.94 7.29
N ALA A 80 -15.92 -3.60 7.69
CA ALA A 80 -15.10 -3.14 8.81
C ALA A 80 -14.46 -1.77 8.54
N ALA A 81 -14.02 -1.52 7.29
CA ALA A 81 -13.47 -0.24 6.88
C ALA A 81 -14.53 0.87 6.87
N GLN A 82 -15.76 0.58 6.41
CA GLN A 82 -16.88 1.52 6.45
C GLN A 82 -17.25 1.88 7.90
N ILE A 83 -17.38 0.89 8.79
CA ILE A 83 -17.66 1.14 10.21
C ILE A 83 -16.54 1.98 10.85
N LEU A 84 -15.28 1.71 10.51
CA LEU A 84 -14.16 2.51 11.00
C LEU A 84 -14.20 3.95 10.46
N GLY A 85 -14.59 4.13 9.20
CA GLY A 85 -14.78 5.43 8.56
C GLY A 85 -15.92 6.22 9.20
N GLU A 86 -17.10 5.62 9.35
CA GLU A 86 -18.26 6.23 10.02
C GLU A 86 -17.95 6.61 11.47
N MET A 87 -17.23 5.75 12.20
CA MET A 87 -16.76 6.11 13.54
C MET A 87 -15.80 7.30 13.48
N SER A 88 -14.87 7.33 12.54
CA SER A 88 -13.93 8.46 12.41
C SER A 88 -14.64 9.77 12.08
N GLU A 89 -15.63 9.74 11.19
CA GLU A 89 -16.46 10.91 10.85
C GLU A 89 -17.31 11.36 12.04
N ALA A 90 -17.91 10.43 12.78
CA ALA A 90 -18.69 10.74 13.98
C ALA A 90 -17.82 11.36 15.11
N PHE A 91 -16.57 10.88 15.27
CA PHE A 91 -15.62 11.50 16.20
C PHE A 91 -15.20 12.91 15.77
N GLU A 92 -15.06 13.15 14.47
CA GLU A 92 -14.72 14.46 13.92
C GLU A 92 -15.88 15.46 14.06
N GLU A 93 -17.13 15.03 13.84
CA GLU A 93 -18.33 15.84 14.10
C GLU A 93 -18.48 16.20 15.58
N GLN A 94 -18.20 15.26 16.49
CA GLN A 94 -18.31 15.48 17.93
C GLN A 94 -17.22 16.43 18.45
N ALA A 95 -16.00 16.36 17.89
CA ALA A 95 -14.93 17.32 18.18
C ALA A 95 -15.30 18.74 17.71
N ASN A 96 -15.94 18.86 16.55
CA ASN A 96 -16.38 20.14 16.00
C ASN A 96 -17.59 20.71 16.77
N HIS A 97 -18.49 19.87 17.28
CA HIS A 97 -19.62 20.31 18.12
C HIS A 97 -19.16 20.77 19.52
N GLY A 98 -18.13 20.12 20.10
CA GLY A 98 -17.54 20.53 21.37
C GLY A 98 -16.91 21.93 21.35
N GLN A 99 -16.30 22.33 20.23
CA GLN A 99 -15.74 23.69 20.08
C GLN A 99 -16.80 24.79 19.99
N ASN A 100 -18.01 24.49 19.49
CA ASN A 100 -19.10 25.47 19.40
C ASN A 100 -19.80 25.72 20.74
N VAL A 101 -19.77 24.76 21.67
CA VAL A 101 -20.34 24.94 23.02
C VAL A 101 -19.40 25.76 23.90
N GLU A 102 -18.08 25.60 23.75
CA GLU A 102 -17.10 26.36 24.54
C GLU A 102 -17.06 27.85 24.14
N THR A 103 -17.35 28.18 22.88
CA THR A 103 -17.42 29.58 22.40
C THR A 103 -18.68 30.32 22.86
N ASP A 104 -19.78 29.63 23.13
CA ASP A 104 -21.03 30.23 23.64
C ASP A 104 -20.93 30.56 25.15
N PHE A 105 -20.21 29.74 25.93
CA PHE A 105 -20.00 29.98 27.36
C PHE A 105 -19.04 31.15 27.65
N GLU A 106 -18.07 31.44 26.79
CA GLU A 106 -17.16 32.60 26.97
C GLU A 106 -17.86 33.94 26.68
N GLN A 107 -18.87 33.99 25.81
CA GLN A 107 -19.60 35.23 25.51
C GLN A 107 -20.61 35.60 26.61
N GLU A 108 -21.29 34.62 27.21
CA GLU A 108 -22.28 34.86 28.28
C GLU A 108 -21.61 35.24 29.63
N ALA A 109 -20.36 34.81 29.84
CA ALA A 109 -19.56 35.15 31.02
C ALA A 109 -18.99 36.58 31.02
N GLU A 110 -18.90 37.25 29.85
CA GLU A 110 -18.51 38.67 29.78
C GLU A 110 -19.66 39.63 30.11
N GLU A 111 -20.92 39.28 29.79
CA GLU A 111 -22.07 40.14 30.08
C GLU A 111 -22.46 40.15 31.57
N THR A 112 -22.13 39.10 32.33
CA THR A 112 -22.59 38.94 33.72
C THR A 112 -21.49 39.21 34.77
N ARG A 113 -20.56 40.13 34.50
CA ARG A 113 -19.59 40.61 35.52
C ARG A 113 -20.25 41.61 36.48
N ILE A 114 -20.91 41.10 37.52
CA ILE A 114 -21.36 41.90 38.67
C ILE A 114 -20.12 42.34 39.47
N GLY A 115 -19.79 43.63 39.42
CA GLY A 115 -18.67 44.22 40.14
C GLY A 115 -18.90 44.25 41.65
N VAL A 116 -18.09 43.52 42.42
CA VAL A 116 -18.07 43.60 43.88
C VAL A 116 -16.94 44.56 44.26
N GLU A 117 -17.30 45.76 44.74
CA GLU A 117 -16.34 46.74 45.25
C GLU A 117 -15.68 46.21 46.54
N GLU A 118 -14.34 46.30 46.60
CA GLU A 118 -13.53 45.87 47.73
C GLU A 118 -13.89 46.65 49.01
N ILE A 119 -14.30 45.93 50.07
CA ILE A 119 -14.46 46.52 51.40
C ILE A 119 -13.06 46.65 52.04
N LYS A 120 -12.56 47.90 52.14
CA LYS A 120 -11.38 48.23 52.95
C LYS A 120 -11.72 48.16 54.43
N ILE A 121 -11.08 47.24 55.16
CA ILE A 121 -10.98 47.31 56.62
C ILE A 121 -9.55 47.76 56.98
N GLY A 122 -9.46 48.91 57.63
CA GLY A 122 -8.23 49.63 57.91
C GLY A 122 -7.38 49.02 59.04
N ARG A 123 -6.07 49.12 58.79
CA ARG A 123 -4.86 49.11 59.64
C ARG A 123 -4.86 48.43 61.01
#